data_AF-A0A2V5VYY8-F1
#
_entry.id   AF-A0A2V5VYY8-F1
#
_cell.length_a   1.000
_cell.length_b   1.000
_cell.length_c   1.000
_cell.angle_alpha   90.00
_cell.angle_beta   90.00
_cell.angle_gamma   90.00
#
_symmetry.space_group_name_H-M   'P 1'
#
loop_
_entity.id
_entity.type
_entity.pdbx_description
1 polymer ?
#
loop_
_entity_poly.entity_id
_entity_poly.type
_entity_poly.pdbx_seq_one_letter_code
_entity_poly.pdbx_strand_id
1 'polypeptide(L)'
;GYRQGFFGLIAEGWDIDETTGKSARGRLPDEALEVEHFVSSFTVEWNSHANWSAADFNEQAAAFAKMKRLPEPRSLSEQELKEVRARFADLAARWRDLPEGETLQLEFPLL
;
A
#
# COMPACT_ATOMS: atom_id res chain seq x y z
N GLY A 1 4.61 -9.85 -4.41
CA GLY A 1 4.23 -8.50 -3.99
C GLY A 1 3.80 -7.70 -5.21
N TYR A 2 3.26 -6.50 -4.99
CA TYR A 2 2.85 -5.60 -6.09
C TYR A 2 4.08 -4.99 -6.78
N ARG A 3 4.05 -4.86 -8.12
CA ARG A 3 5.18 -4.34 -8.90
C ARG A 3 5.05 -2.84 -9.16
N GLN A 4 3.84 -2.34 -9.28
CA GLN A 4 3.49 -0.96 -9.64
C GLN A 4 2.82 -0.21 -8.49
N GLY A 5 3.14 -0.55 -7.24
CA GLY A 5 2.88 0.35 -6.10
C GLY A 5 3.78 1.60 -6.18
N PHE A 6 3.62 2.55 -5.25
CA PHE A 6 4.33 3.85 -5.28
C PHE A 6 5.84 3.73 -5.58
N PHE A 7 6.60 2.96 -4.80
CA PHE A 7 8.04 2.78 -5.04
C PHE A 7 8.36 2.03 -6.33
N GLY A 8 7.46 1.17 -6.80
CA GLY A 8 7.56 0.52 -8.10
C GLY A 8 7.46 1.54 -9.24
N LEU A 9 6.52 2.47 -9.16
CA LEU A 9 6.39 3.57 -10.13
C LEU A 9 7.65 4.45 -10.14
N ILE A 10 8.18 4.81 -8.97
CA ILE A 10 9.43 5.59 -8.89
C ILE A 10 10.59 4.82 -9.54
N ALA A 11 10.70 3.52 -9.29
CA ALA A 11 11.72 2.67 -9.92
C ALA A 11 11.53 2.55 -11.45
N GLU A 12 10.29 2.62 -11.94
CA GLU A 12 9.96 2.70 -13.38
C GLU A 12 10.21 4.10 -13.98
N GLY A 13 10.69 5.07 -13.20
CA GLY A 13 11.00 6.42 -13.67
C GLY A 13 9.79 7.36 -13.70
N TRP A 14 8.82 7.15 -12.82
CA TRP A 14 7.80 8.16 -12.51
C TRP A 14 8.38 9.20 -11.56
N ASP A 15 8.08 10.47 -11.83
CA ASP A 15 8.26 11.53 -10.86
C ASP A 15 7.12 11.49 -9.83
N ILE A 16 7.40 11.92 -8.60
CA ILE A 16 6.40 11.94 -7.51
C ILE A 16 5.15 12.73 -7.91
N ASP A 17 5.32 13.87 -8.60
CA ASP A 17 4.19 14.70 -9.03
C ASP A 17 3.32 14.02 -10.10
N GLU A 18 3.88 13.06 -10.85
CA GLU A 18 3.14 12.26 -11.83
C GLU A 18 2.26 11.21 -11.17
N THR A 19 2.54 10.80 -9.92
CA THR A 19 1.72 9.81 -9.22
C THR A 19 0.36 10.34 -8.76
N THR A 20 0.04 11.60 -9.06
CA THR A 20 -1.28 12.21 -8.81
C THR A 20 -2.32 11.83 -9.87
N GLY A 21 -1.89 11.26 -11.00
CA GLY A 21 -2.75 10.96 -12.15
C GLY A 21 -3.22 12.19 -12.93
N LYS A 22 -2.62 13.36 -12.68
CA LYS A 22 -2.96 14.65 -13.32
C LYS A 22 -1.88 15.17 -14.28
N SER A 23 -0.79 14.42 -14.46
CA SER A 23 0.30 14.80 -15.37
C SER A 23 0.03 14.35 -16.81
N ALA A 24 0.92 14.72 -17.72
CA ALA A 24 0.87 14.29 -19.13
C ALA A 24 1.03 12.78 -19.31
N ARG A 25 1.60 12.08 -18.31
CA ARG A 25 1.74 10.62 -18.30
C ARG A 25 0.39 9.89 -18.19
N GLY A 26 -0.63 10.59 -17.69
CA GLY A 26 -2.00 10.10 -17.66
C GLY A 26 -2.32 9.32 -16.38
N ARG A 27 -3.25 8.36 -16.51
CA ARG A 27 -3.82 7.61 -15.39
C ARG A 27 -2.77 6.65 -14.80
N LEU A 28 -2.82 6.48 -13.48
CA LEU A 28 -2.06 5.45 -12.77
C LEU A 28 -2.41 4.03 -13.24
N PRO A 29 -1.46 3.09 -13.19
CA PRO A 29 -1.75 1.66 -13.38
C PRO A 29 -2.80 1.17 -12.38
N ASP A 30 -3.61 0.19 -12.79
CA ASP A 30 -4.67 -0.35 -11.93
C ASP A 30 -4.10 -0.97 -10.64
N GLU A 31 -2.93 -1.61 -10.70
CA GLU A 31 -2.24 -2.16 -9.53
C GLU A 31 -1.83 -1.06 -8.53
N ALA A 32 -1.48 0.14 -9.00
CA ALA A 32 -1.15 1.28 -8.13
C ALA A 32 -2.38 1.75 -7.34
N LEU A 33 -3.55 1.79 -8.01
CA LEU A 33 -4.83 2.17 -7.40
C LEU A 33 -5.31 1.12 -6.40
N GLU A 34 -5.08 -0.16 -6.68
CA GLU A 34 -5.34 -1.27 -5.75
C GLU A 34 -4.47 -1.15 -4.49
N VAL A 35 -3.16 -0.93 -4.65
CA VAL A 35 -2.22 -0.73 -3.54
C VAL A 35 -2.61 0.48 -2.69
N GLU A 36 -2.95 1.60 -3.32
CA GLU A 36 -3.38 2.82 -2.62
C GLU A 36 -4.63 2.56 -1.75
N HIS A 37 -5.57 1.77 -2.26
CA HIS A 37 -6.75 1.39 -1.49
C HIS A 37 -6.39 0.51 -0.30
N PHE A 38 -5.54 -0.52 -0.47
CA PHE A 38 -5.10 -1.34 0.65
C PHE A 38 -4.38 -0.52 1.73
N VAL A 39 -3.47 0.38 1.34
CA VAL A 39 -2.78 1.28 2.29
C VAL A 39 -3.79 2.15 3.04
N SER A 40 -4.82 2.66 2.35
CA SER A 40 -5.89 3.44 2.99
C SER A 40 -6.68 2.59 4.01
N SER A 41 -7.02 1.36 3.67
CA SER A 41 -7.72 0.43 4.57
C SER A 41 -6.89 0.08 5.81
N PHE A 42 -5.59 -0.19 5.65
CA PHE A 42 -4.69 -0.38 6.80
C PHE A 42 -4.57 0.88 7.67
N THR A 43 -4.56 2.07 7.06
CA THR A 43 -4.52 3.34 7.80
C THR A 43 -5.79 3.55 8.62
N VAL A 44 -6.96 3.22 8.06
CA VAL A 44 -8.24 3.30 8.76
C VAL A 44 -8.30 2.28 9.91
N GLU A 45 -7.92 1.03 9.65
CA GLU A 45 -7.83 -0.01 10.68
C GLU A 45 -6.97 0.48 11.85
N TRP A 46 -5.76 0.96 11.56
CA TRP A 46 -4.79 1.38 12.56
C TRP A 46 -5.31 2.53 13.44
N ASN A 47 -5.89 3.56 12.83
CA ASN A 47 -6.39 4.73 13.55
C ASN A 47 -7.69 4.47 14.32
N SER A 48 -8.46 3.45 13.92
CA SER A 48 -9.70 3.07 14.60
C SER A 48 -9.50 2.03 15.70
N HIS A 49 -8.29 1.50 15.86
CA HIS A 49 -7.99 0.34 16.70
C HIS A 49 -8.91 -0.87 16.41
N ALA A 50 -9.40 -0.96 15.17
CA ALA A 50 -10.14 -2.12 14.72
C ALA A 50 -9.17 -3.27 14.40
N ASN A 51 -9.68 -4.50 14.43
CA ASN A 51 -8.94 -5.68 14.00
C ASN A 51 -9.75 -6.36 12.90
N TRP A 52 -9.66 -5.80 11.70
CA TRP A 52 -10.43 -6.27 10.54
C TRP A 52 -9.92 -7.64 10.10
N SER A 53 -10.84 -8.50 9.72
CA SER A 53 -10.51 -9.80 9.11
C SER A 53 -10.09 -9.63 7.65
N ALA A 54 -9.51 -10.68 7.08
CA ALA A 54 -9.25 -10.74 5.64
C ALA A 54 -10.54 -10.58 4.83
N ALA A 55 -11.67 -11.08 5.34
CA ALA A 55 -12.97 -10.90 4.70
C ALA A 55 -13.36 -9.43 4.62
N ASP A 56 -13.20 -8.67 5.70
CA ASP A 56 -13.50 -7.23 5.74
C ASP A 56 -12.64 -6.45 4.73
N PHE A 57 -11.32 -6.73 4.70
CA PHE A 57 -10.41 -6.10 3.73
C PHE A 57 -10.80 -6.41 2.28
N ASN A 58 -11.12 -7.67 2.00
CA ASN A 58 -11.48 -8.12 0.65
C ASN A 58 -12.83 -7.55 0.20
N GLU A 59 -13.81 -7.44 1.10
CA GLU A 59 -15.10 -6.80 0.81
C GLU A 59 -14.92 -5.33 0.44
N GLN A 60 -14.13 -4.59 1.23
CA GLN A 60 -13.84 -3.18 0.99
C GLN A 60 -13.08 -2.99 -0.34
N ALA A 61 -12.11 -3.85 -0.63
CA ALA A 61 -11.34 -3.82 -1.88
C ALA A 61 -12.24 -4.09 -3.10
N ALA A 62 -13.11 -5.11 -3.03
CA ALA A 62 -14.07 -5.41 -4.09
C ALA A 62 -15.07 -4.26 -4.32
N ALA A 63 -15.57 -3.65 -3.25
CA ALA A 63 -16.45 -2.48 -3.34
C ALA A 63 -15.75 -1.29 -4.00
N PHE A 64 -14.50 -1.01 -3.62
CA PHE A 64 -13.68 0.04 -4.23
C PHE A 64 -13.43 -0.22 -5.72
N ALA A 65 -13.04 -1.44 -6.09
CA ALA A 65 -12.78 -1.81 -7.48
C ALA A 65 -14.03 -1.63 -8.35
N LYS A 66 -15.19 -2.09 -7.86
CA LYS A 66 -16.48 -1.88 -8.55
C LYS A 66 -16.80 -0.40 -8.74
N MET A 67 -16.61 0.43 -7.71
CA MET A 67 -16.84 1.88 -7.78
C MET A 67 -15.90 2.55 -8.81
N LYS A 68 -14.63 2.15 -8.84
CA LYS A 68 -13.60 2.72 -9.72
C LYS A 68 -13.55 2.08 -11.11
N ARG A 69 -14.38 1.06 -11.36
CA ARG A 69 -14.37 0.23 -12.58
C ARG A 69 -12.99 -0.39 -12.85
N LEU A 70 -12.38 -0.89 -11.79
CA LEU A 70 -11.10 -1.61 -11.81
C LEU A 70 -11.36 -3.13 -11.91
N PRO A 71 -10.34 -3.91 -12.30
CA PRO A 71 -10.34 -5.36 -12.10
C PRO A 71 -10.58 -5.72 -10.63
N GLU A 72 -11.12 -6.92 -10.40
CA GLU A 72 -11.28 -7.44 -9.05
C GLU A 72 -9.91 -7.61 -8.37
N PRO A 73 -9.69 -7.04 -7.17
CA PRO A 73 -8.41 -7.11 -6.48
C PRO A 73 -8.07 -8.54 -6.09
N ARG A 74 -6.79 -8.81 -5.88
CA ARG A 74 -6.37 -10.09 -5.30
C ARG A 74 -6.89 -10.18 -3.87
N SER A 75 -7.46 -11.32 -3.51
CA SER A 75 -7.84 -11.59 -2.12
C SER A 75 -6.60 -11.70 -1.22
N LEU A 76 -6.63 -10.96 -0.11
CA LEU A 76 -5.69 -11.10 0.99
C LEU A 76 -6.12 -12.27 1.89
N SER A 77 -5.14 -12.98 2.42
CA SER A 77 -5.33 -13.99 3.47
C SER A 77 -5.05 -13.40 4.86
N GLU A 78 -5.56 -14.07 5.90
CA GLU A 78 -5.28 -13.72 7.30
C GLU A 78 -3.78 -13.74 7.61
N GLN A 79 -3.05 -14.69 7.01
CA GLN A 79 -1.61 -14.80 7.18
C GLN A 79 -0.88 -13.59 6.58
N GLU A 80 -1.31 -13.12 5.40
CA GLU A 80 -0.73 -11.91 4.78
C GLU A 80 -1.04 -10.66 5.59
N LEU A 81 -2.26 -10.52 6.14
CA LEU A 81 -2.58 -9.40 7.04
C LEU A 81 -1.68 -9.41 8.28
N LYS A 82 -1.48 -10.59 8.88
CA LYS A 82 -0.59 -10.76 10.02
C LYS A 82 0.85 -10.35 9.67
N GLU A 83 1.35 -10.75 8.51
CA GLU A 83 2.70 -10.41 8.04
C GLU A 83 2.86 -8.91 7.80
N VAL A 84 1.89 -8.27 7.14
CA VAL A 84 1.90 -6.82 6.91
C VAL A 84 1.86 -6.05 8.22
N ARG A 85 0.97 -6.42 9.15
CA ARG A 85 0.87 -5.79 10.48
C ARG A 85 2.16 -5.94 11.28
N ALA A 86 2.74 -7.14 11.29
CA ALA A 86 4.02 -7.39 11.96
C ALA A 86 5.15 -6.57 11.35
N ARG A 87 5.22 -6.49 10.01
CA ARG A 87 6.23 -5.69 9.31
C ARG A 87 6.07 -4.20 9.57
N PHE A 88 4.84 -3.68 9.57
CA PHE A 88 4.59 -2.29 9.91
C PHE A 88 4.99 -1.97 11.36
N ALA A 89 4.64 -2.83 12.31
CA ALA A 89 5.00 -2.66 13.71
C ALA A 89 6.54 -2.64 13.92
N ASP A 90 7.26 -3.55 13.26
CA ASP A 90 8.73 -3.57 13.24
C ASP A 90 9.32 -2.26 12.68
N LEU A 91 8.85 -1.82 11.52
CA LEU A 91 9.33 -0.58 10.89
C LEU A 91 9.01 0.66 11.72
N ALA A 92 7.82 0.73 12.32
CA ALA A 92 7.42 1.82 13.21
C ALA A 92 8.24 1.85 14.51
N ALA A 93 8.62 0.69 15.05
CA ALA A 93 9.53 0.61 16.19
C ALA A 93 10.92 1.14 15.81
N ARG A 94 11.50 0.61 14.72
CA ARG A 94 12.81 1.07 14.20
C ARG A 94 12.84 2.56 13.92
N TRP A 95 11.76 3.11 13.35
CA TRP A 95 11.65 4.54 13.09
C TRP A 95 11.64 5.38 14.38
N ARG A 96 10.90 4.94 15.41
CA ARG A 96 10.83 5.67 16.69
C ARG A 96 12.13 5.64 17.48
N ASP A 97 12.94 4.59 17.29
CA ASP A 97 14.22 4.44 17.97
C ASP A 97 15.37 5.18 17.26
N LEU A 98 15.13 5.78 16.10
CA LEU A 98 16.15 6.55 15.39
C LEU A 98 16.45 7.88 16.09
N PRO A 99 17.73 8.24 16.28
CA PRO A 99 18.11 9.58 16.68
C PRO A 99 17.61 10.64 15.71
N GLU A 100 17.41 11.86 16.20
CA GLU A 100 17.08 13.00 15.35
C GLU A 100 18.17 13.24 14.31
N GLY A 101 17.76 13.44 13.05
CA GLY A 101 18.68 13.64 11.92
C GLY A 101 19.18 12.36 11.26
N GLU A 102 18.90 11.18 11.83
CA GLU A 102 19.23 9.90 11.21
C GLU A 102 18.14 9.43 10.22
N THR A 103 18.46 8.41 9.43
CA THR A 103 17.56 7.88 8.38
C THR A 103 17.30 6.39 8.54
N LEU A 104 16.05 5.97 8.33
CA LEU A 104 15.69 4.56 8.18
C LEU A 104 15.86 4.14 6.72
N GLN A 105 16.85 3.29 6.43
CA GLN A 105 17.00 2.70 5.10
C GLN A 105 16.16 1.43 4.97
N LEU A 106 15.38 1.35 3.88
CA LEU A 106 14.60 0.19 3.48
C LEU A 106 15.11 -0.32 2.14
N GLU A 107 15.40 -1.61 2.06
CA GLU A 107 15.82 -2.27 0.84
C GLU A 107 14.70 -3.16 0.31
N PHE A 108 14.43 -3.04 -0.98
CA PHE A 108 13.46 -3.86 -1.69
C PHE A 108 14.22 -4.62 -2.79
N PRO A 109 14.08 -5.95 -2.88
CA PRO A 109 14.68 -6.68 -3.99
C PRO A 109 14.05 -6.22 -5.30
N LEU A 110 14.90 -5.87 -6.27
CA LEU A 110 14.47 -5.72 -7.67
C LEU A 110 14.12 -7.12 -8.18
N LEU A 111 12.86 -7.32 -8.58
CA LEU A 111 12.35 -8.59 -9.13
C LEU A 111 12.44 -8.61 -10.65
#